data_AF-A0A848T3L1-F1
#
_entry.id   AF-A0A848T3L1-F1
#
_cell.length_a   1.000
_cell.length_b   1.000
_cell.length_c   1.000
_cell.angle_alpha   90.00
_cell.angle_beta   90.00
_cell.angle_gamma   90.00
#
_symmetry.space_group_name_H-M   'P 1'
#
loop_
_entity.id
_entity.type
_entity.pdbx_description
1 polymer ?
#
loop_
_entity_poly.entity_id
_entity_poly.type
_entity_poly.pdbx_seq_one_letter_code
_entity_poly.pdbx_strand_id
1 'polypeptide(L)'
;DAVIARHSNMHYGGTYEYPHGLAQVYRACDLVWSQDLWQAGTNSDWLLPNRIYEASYFGCPSVAVRHTVTGQRIEAAGLGFTVEAPTPDALTALLSGLKRADIQARAVGLLRQPDTDFRLTLGELETALAPLFSGGRSGSGEMSPAAANTGESLGA
;
A
#
# COMPACT_ATOMS: atom_id res chain seq x y z
N ASP A 1 -17.99 -0.22 24.95
CA ASP A 1 -16.62 -0.75 25.04
C ASP A 1 -15.89 -0.02 26.17
N ALA A 2 -15.38 -0.76 27.16
CA ALA A 2 -14.78 -0.20 28.38
C ALA A 2 -13.45 0.52 28.13
N VAL A 3 -12.72 0.19 27.05
CA VAL A 3 -11.46 0.88 26.70
C VAL A 3 -11.75 2.29 26.22
N ILE A 4 -12.65 2.45 25.25
CA ILE A 4 -13.04 3.76 24.71
C ILE A 4 -13.65 4.64 25.81
N ALA A 5 -14.53 4.08 26.64
CA ALA A 5 -15.19 4.83 27.72
C ALA A 5 -14.22 5.41 28.78
N ARG A 6 -13.03 4.82 28.92
CA ARG A 6 -11.98 5.29 29.86
C ARG A 6 -11.13 6.44 29.30
N HIS A 7 -11.22 6.74 28.01
CA HIS A 7 -10.36 7.69 27.33
C HIS A 7 -11.20 8.73 26.58
N SER A 8 -11.34 9.92 27.17
CA SER A 8 -12.15 11.01 26.59
C SER A 8 -11.62 11.54 25.25
N ASN A 9 -10.36 11.24 24.93
CA ASN A 9 -9.69 11.58 23.68
C ASN A 9 -9.79 10.47 22.61
N MET A 10 -10.47 9.36 22.88
CA MET A 10 -10.66 8.28 21.91
C MET A 10 -12.11 8.26 21.41
N HIS A 11 -12.26 8.21 20.09
CA HIS A 11 -13.57 8.13 19.44
C HIS A 11 -13.56 6.92 18.50
N TYR A 12 -14.58 6.07 18.60
CA TYR A 12 -14.78 4.96 17.67
C TYR A 12 -15.80 5.36 16.60
N GLY A 13 -15.35 5.44 15.35
CA GLY A 13 -16.17 5.89 14.21
C GLY A 13 -17.10 4.85 13.60
N GLY A 14 -17.07 3.60 14.07
CA GLY A 14 -17.83 2.50 13.47
C GLY A 14 -17.18 1.90 12.22
N THR A 15 -17.91 1.01 11.56
CA THR A 15 -17.51 0.41 10.27
C THR A 15 -17.72 1.39 9.13
N TYR A 16 -16.89 1.30 8.09
CA TYR A 16 -17.08 2.02 6.83
C TYR A 16 -17.13 1.03 5.66
N GLU A 17 -17.76 1.42 4.56
CA GLU A 17 -17.81 0.62 3.33
C GLU A 17 -16.60 0.92 2.44
N TYR A 18 -15.88 -0.09 1.97
CA TYR A 18 -14.78 0.12 1.03
C TYR A 18 -15.28 0.02 -0.43
N PRO A 19 -14.85 0.91 -1.34
CA PRO A 19 -13.98 2.08 -1.11
C PRO A 19 -14.76 3.36 -0.72
N HIS A 20 -16.08 3.39 -0.87
CA HIS A 20 -16.90 4.61 -0.83
C HIS A 20 -16.83 5.40 0.50
N GLY A 21 -16.61 4.71 1.62
CA GLY A 21 -16.51 5.31 2.95
C GLY A 21 -15.15 5.91 3.30
N LEU A 22 -14.09 5.63 2.52
CA LEU A 22 -12.74 6.11 2.83
C LEU A 22 -12.65 7.64 2.85
N ALA A 23 -13.33 8.31 1.91
CA ALA A 23 -13.32 9.77 1.83
C ALA A 23 -13.83 10.42 3.13
N GLN A 24 -14.86 9.84 3.76
CA GLN A 24 -15.40 10.34 5.02
C GLN A 24 -14.41 10.16 6.16
N VAL A 25 -13.75 8.99 6.23
CA VAL A 25 -12.76 8.67 7.26
C VAL A 25 -11.59 9.65 7.21
N TYR A 26 -10.99 9.84 6.04
CA TYR A 26 -9.77 10.65 5.92
C TYR A 26 -10.02 12.16 6.02
N ARG A 27 -11.19 12.65 5.59
CA ARG A 27 -11.55 14.08 5.77
C ARG A 27 -11.70 14.48 7.24
N ALA A 28 -11.95 13.53 8.12
CA ALA A 28 -12.06 13.78 9.56
C ALA A 28 -10.70 13.78 10.27
N CYS A 29 -9.60 13.49 9.57
CA CYS A 29 -8.26 13.30 10.15
C CYS A 29 -7.26 14.32 9.60
N ASP A 30 -6.53 14.99 10.49
CA ASP A 30 -5.39 15.83 10.11
C ASP A 30 -4.13 15.01 9.78
N LEU A 31 -3.98 13.85 10.43
CA LEU A 31 -2.86 12.93 10.28
C LEU A 31 -3.38 11.49 10.46
N VAL A 32 -2.69 10.52 9.87
CA VAL A 32 -2.97 9.09 10.06
C VAL A 32 -1.75 8.34 10.59
N TRP A 33 -1.93 7.49 11.61
CA TRP A 33 -0.90 6.54 12.02
C TRP A 33 -0.88 5.33 11.07
N SER A 34 0.24 5.16 10.36
CA SER A 34 0.38 4.15 9.31
C SER A 34 1.34 3.01 9.63
N GLN A 35 1.95 3.02 10.82
CA GLN A 35 2.84 1.95 11.25
C GLN A 35 2.07 0.79 11.90
N ASP A 36 2.44 -0.45 11.57
CA ASP A 36 2.07 -1.63 12.33
C ASP A 36 3.07 -1.90 13.47
N LEU A 37 2.58 -2.27 14.65
CA LEU A 37 3.39 -2.53 15.84
C LEU A 37 3.32 -3.99 16.31
N TRP A 38 2.65 -4.87 15.56
CA TRP A 38 2.36 -6.23 16.00
C TRP A 38 3.56 -7.19 15.90
N GLN A 39 4.38 -7.09 14.85
CA GLN A 39 5.44 -8.06 14.56
C GLN A 39 6.78 -7.37 14.22
N ALA A 40 7.29 -6.58 15.16
CA ALA A 40 8.60 -5.93 15.04
C ALA A 40 9.72 -6.93 14.70
N GLY A 41 10.66 -6.53 13.84
CA GLY A 41 11.70 -7.41 13.31
C GLY A 41 11.24 -8.32 12.17
N THR A 42 9.95 -8.26 11.79
CA THR A 42 9.37 -9.06 10.70
C THR A 42 8.46 -8.20 9.82
N ASN A 43 7.23 -8.61 9.53
CA ASN A 43 6.31 -7.94 8.61
C ASN A 43 6.16 -6.43 8.89
N SER A 44 6.11 -6.02 10.17
CA SER A 44 5.97 -4.61 10.55
C SER A 44 7.11 -3.72 10.05
N ASP A 45 8.31 -4.27 9.83
CA ASP A 45 9.47 -3.52 9.36
C ASP A 45 9.49 -3.42 7.82
N TRP A 46 8.89 -4.39 7.13
CA TRP A 46 8.97 -4.55 5.67
C TRP A 46 7.71 -4.14 4.91
N LEU A 47 6.57 -4.02 5.59
CA LEU A 47 5.30 -3.79 4.91
C LEU A 47 5.20 -2.38 4.31
N LEU A 48 4.45 -2.31 3.22
CA LEU A 48 3.86 -1.08 2.67
C LEU A 48 2.34 -1.22 2.80
N PRO A 49 1.69 -0.53 3.76
CA PRO A 49 0.28 -0.74 4.00
C PRO A 49 -0.53 0.10 3.02
N ASN A 50 -1.66 -0.42 2.55
CA ASN A 50 -2.59 0.34 1.70
C ASN A 50 -2.93 1.72 2.29
N ARG A 51 -2.96 1.82 3.63
CA ARG A 51 -3.25 3.04 4.39
C ARG A 51 -2.40 4.25 3.98
N ILE A 52 -1.13 4.09 3.60
CA ILE A 52 -0.32 5.24 3.15
C ILE A 52 -0.80 5.77 1.80
N TYR A 53 -1.30 4.90 0.92
CA TYR A 53 -1.82 5.27 -0.38
C TYR A 53 -3.24 5.82 -0.25
N GLU A 54 -4.11 5.12 0.48
CA GLU A 54 -5.48 5.55 0.75
C GLU A 54 -5.51 6.95 1.40
N ALA A 55 -4.70 7.17 2.44
CA ALA A 55 -4.63 8.47 3.10
C ALA A 55 -4.10 9.56 2.17
N SER A 56 -3.04 9.25 1.41
CA SER A 56 -2.44 10.20 0.47
C SER A 56 -3.39 10.61 -0.65
N TYR A 57 -4.19 9.67 -1.16
CA TYR A 57 -5.23 9.92 -2.16
C TYR A 57 -6.24 10.96 -1.67
N PHE A 58 -6.56 10.97 -0.37
CA PHE A 58 -7.46 11.96 0.24
C PHE A 58 -6.74 13.15 0.87
N GLY A 59 -5.42 13.29 0.68
CA GLY A 59 -4.63 14.41 1.19
C GLY A 59 -4.36 14.38 2.68
N CYS A 60 -4.45 13.21 3.34
CA CYS A 60 -4.20 13.04 4.77
C CYS A 60 -2.77 12.51 5.00
N PRO A 61 -1.84 13.31 5.57
CA PRO A 61 -0.46 12.90 5.76
C PRO A 61 -0.31 11.73 6.75
N SER A 62 0.60 10.81 6.42
CA SER A 62 0.90 9.65 7.27
C SER A 62 1.99 9.91 8.31
N VAL A 63 1.92 9.19 9.43
CA VAL A 63 2.97 9.10 10.44
C VAL A 63 3.39 7.63 10.57
N ALA A 64 4.68 7.34 10.43
CA ALA A 64 5.22 6.00 10.65
C ALA A 64 6.62 6.03 11.29
N VAL A 65 7.17 4.85 11.55
CA VAL A 65 8.50 4.72 12.15
C VAL A 65 9.57 4.77 11.07
N ARG A 66 10.53 5.69 11.23
CA ARG A 66 11.51 6.09 10.21
C ARG A 66 12.26 4.94 9.56
N HIS A 67 12.70 3.97 10.35
CA HIS A 67 13.58 2.90 9.88
C HIS A 67 12.84 1.75 9.16
N THR A 68 11.51 1.73 9.19
CA THR A 68 10.71 0.73 8.46
C THR A 68 10.59 1.11 6.98
N VAL A 69 10.23 0.15 6.12
CA VAL A 69 9.93 0.40 4.70
C VAL A 69 8.78 1.41 4.55
N THR A 70 7.78 1.37 5.44
CA THR A 70 6.71 2.39 5.48
C THR A 70 7.26 3.79 5.73
N GLY A 71 8.12 3.95 6.75
CA GLY A 71 8.75 5.24 7.07
C GLY A 71 9.64 5.75 5.93
N GLN A 72 10.46 4.87 5.35
CA GLN A 72 11.31 5.21 4.21
C GLN A 72 10.50 5.67 3.01
N ARG A 73 9.37 5.01 2.71
CA ARG A 73 8.46 5.42 1.63
C ARG A 73 7.85 6.79 1.91
N ILE A 74 7.44 7.04 3.16
CA ILE A 74 6.89 8.33 3.58
C ILE A 74 7.90 9.46 3.37
N GLU A 75 9.16 9.27 3.77
CA GLU A 75 10.20 10.29 3.58
C GLU A 75 10.54 10.50 2.10
N ALA A 76 10.76 9.41 1.36
CA ALA A 76 11.19 9.46 -0.03
C ALA A 76 10.15 10.09 -0.97
N ALA A 77 8.86 9.80 -0.76
CA ALA A 77 7.77 10.35 -1.57
C ALA A 77 7.08 11.57 -0.93
N GLY A 78 7.57 12.02 0.23
CA GLY A 78 7.02 13.18 0.94
C GLY A 78 5.56 13.00 1.35
N LEU A 79 5.18 11.80 1.83
CA LEU A 79 3.79 11.43 2.14
C LEU A 79 3.35 11.83 3.55
N GLY A 80 4.24 12.39 4.36
CA GLY A 80 3.96 12.66 5.76
C GLY A 80 5.19 12.94 6.61
N PHE A 81 5.18 12.39 7.81
CA PHE A 81 6.17 12.61 8.86
C PHE A 81 6.61 11.28 9.47
N THR A 82 7.78 11.26 10.10
CA THR A 82 8.34 10.05 10.70
C THR A 82 8.74 10.29 12.16
N VAL A 83 8.69 9.23 12.95
CA VAL A 83 9.25 9.17 14.31
C VAL A 83 10.40 8.18 14.35
N GLU A 84 11.41 8.44 15.19
CA GLU A 84 12.58 7.55 15.32
C GLU A 84 12.22 6.19 15.92
N ALA A 85 11.26 6.17 16.85
CA ALA A 85 10.82 4.97 17.55
C ALA A 85 9.29 4.95 17.73
N PRO A 86 8.67 3.76 17.81
CA PRO A 86 7.24 3.61 18.06
C PRO A 86 6.87 3.83 19.53
N THR A 87 7.26 4.97 20.11
CA THR A 87 7.02 5.29 21.51
C THR A 87 6.05 6.46 21.66
N PRO A 88 5.25 6.50 22.76
CA PRO A 88 4.40 7.65 23.05
C PRO A 88 5.17 8.97 23.12
N ASP A 89 6.39 8.97 23.68
CA ASP A 89 7.22 10.17 23.81
C ASP A 89 7.67 10.70 22.45
N ALA A 90 8.10 9.82 21.54
CA ALA A 90 8.50 10.22 20.20
C ALA A 90 7.32 10.79 19.41
N LEU A 91 6.14 10.16 19.51
CA LEU A 91 4.92 10.67 18.89
C LEU A 91 4.50 12.01 19.49
N THR A 92 4.54 12.16 20.82
CA THR A 92 4.19 13.40 21.50
C THR A 92 5.13 14.53 21.12
N ALA A 93 6.43 14.26 21.04
CA ALA A 93 7.44 15.23 20.61
C ALA A 93 7.19 15.71 19.18
N LEU A 94 6.90 14.78 18.24
CA LEU A 94 6.53 15.12 16.87
C LEU A 94 5.27 16.00 16.84
N LEU A 95 4.18 15.55 17.47
CA LEU A 95 2.89 16.26 17.43
C LEU A 95 2.97 17.64 18.09
N SER A 96 3.75 17.79 19.17
CA SER A 96 3.94 19.07 19.85
C SER A 96 4.81 20.05 19.04
N GLY A 97 5.69 19.53 18.19
CA GLY A 97 6.56 20.34 17.32
C GLY A 97 5.90 20.74 16.00
N LEU A 98 4.91 19.99 15.53
CA LEU A 98 4.22 20.28 14.26
C LEU A 98 3.29 21.48 14.38
N LYS A 99 3.41 22.42 13.43
CA LYS A 99 2.45 23.50 13.26
C LYS A 99 1.36 23.07 12.32
N ARG A 100 0.18 23.65 12.47
CA ARG A 100 -0.94 23.40 11.55
C ARG A 100 -0.59 23.74 10.09
N ALA A 101 0.24 24.76 9.88
CA ALA A 101 0.75 25.11 8.56
C ALA A 101 1.60 24.00 7.92
N ASP A 102 2.39 23.27 8.71
CA ASP A 102 3.24 22.18 8.21
C ASP A 102 2.38 21.00 7.73
N ILE A 103 1.35 20.65 8.52
CA ILE A 103 0.38 19.60 8.18
C ILE A 103 -0.39 19.98 6.91
N GLN A 104 -0.87 21.22 6.81
CA GLN A 104 -1.58 21.73 5.64
C GLN A 104 -0.69 21.76 4.39
N ALA A 105 0.56 22.21 4.52
CA ALA A 105 1.50 22.20 3.41
C ALA A 105 1.74 20.77 2.90
N ARG A 106 1.87 19.80 3.81
CA ARG A 106 2.02 18.39 3.45
C ARG A 106 0.76 17.84 2.77
N ALA A 107 -0.43 18.12 3.30
CA ALA A 107 -1.71 17.73 2.71
C ALA A 107 -1.90 18.29 1.28
N VAL A 108 -1.59 19.58 1.08
CA VAL A 108 -1.60 20.22 -0.26
C VAL A 108 -0.57 19.57 -1.18
N GLY A 109 0.60 19.20 -0.67
CA GLY A 109 1.61 18.46 -1.42
C GLY A 109 1.11 17.11 -1.93
N LEU A 110 0.39 16.36 -1.10
CA LEU A 110 -0.22 15.09 -1.47
C LEU A 110 -1.25 15.25 -2.59
N LEU A 111 -2.18 16.21 -2.44
CA LEU A 111 -3.23 16.48 -3.43
C LEU A 111 -2.72 17.02 -4.77
N ARG A 112 -1.44 17.41 -4.83
CA ARG A 112 -0.76 17.83 -6.07
C ARG A 112 -0.08 16.67 -6.80
N GLN A 113 0.12 15.53 -6.16
CA GLN A 113 0.67 14.35 -6.82
C GLN A 113 -0.40 13.75 -7.76
N PRO A 114 0.00 13.12 -8.88
CA PRO A 114 -0.90 12.35 -9.71
C PRO A 114 -1.66 11.32 -8.87
N ASP A 115 -2.96 11.20 -9.09
CA ASP A 115 -3.78 10.25 -8.34
C ASP A 115 -3.36 8.79 -8.61
N THR A 116 -2.77 8.53 -9.77
CA THR A 116 -2.11 7.29 -10.17
C THR A 116 -0.98 6.86 -9.24
N ASP A 117 -0.37 7.78 -8.49
CA ASP A 117 0.66 7.43 -7.51
C ASP A 117 0.09 6.71 -6.28
N PHE A 118 -1.24 6.77 -6.09
CA PHE A 118 -1.93 6.26 -4.92
C PHE A 118 -3.01 5.21 -5.22
N ARG A 119 -3.30 4.94 -6.49
CA ARG A 119 -4.25 3.91 -6.87
C ARG A 119 -3.78 3.18 -8.12
N LEU A 120 -4.08 1.89 -8.18
CA LEU A 120 -3.92 1.12 -9.38
C LEU A 120 -4.93 1.58 -10.45
N THR A 121 -4.47 1.76 -11.67
CA THR A 121 -5.32 2.09 -12.82
C THR A 121 -5.47 0.92 -13.80
N LEU A 122 -6.53 0.98 -14.62
CA LEU A 122 -6.74 -0.02 -15.68
C LEU A 122 -5.60 0.00 -16.71
N GLY A 123 -5.09 1.18 -17.08
CA GLY A 123 -3.99 1.27 -18.05
C GLY A 123 -2.68 0.67 -17.53
N GLU A 124 -2.39 0.81 -16.24
CA GLU A 124 -1.24 0.14 -15.62
C GLU A 124 -1.43 -1.38 -15.58
N LEU A 125 -2.64 -1.85 -15.29
CA LEU A 125 -2.96 -3.27 -15.32
C LEU A 125 -2.80 -3.84 -16.74
N GLU A 126 -3.33 -3.14 -17.74
CA GLU A 126 -3.17 -3.51 -19.16
C GLU A 126 -1.69 -3.58 -19.54
N THR A 127 -0.91 -2.57 -19.16
CA THR A 127 0.54 -2.53 -19.43
C THR A 127 1.27 -3.70 -18.76
N ALA A 128 0.96 -3.99 -17.49
CA ALA A 128 1.58 -5.08 -16.75
C ALA A 128 1.24 -6.47 -17.32
N LEU A 129 0.03 -6.64 -17.85
CA LEU A 129 -0.45 -7.91 -18.40
C LEU A 129 -0.16 -8.10 -19.90
N ALA A 130 0.13 -7.03 -20.65
CA ALA A 130 0.38 -7.07 -22.09
C ALA A 130 1.40 -8.14 -22.54
N PRO A 131 2.51 -8.40 -21.81
CA PRO A 131 3.45 -9.44 -22.19
C PRO A 131 2.85 -10.86 -22.18
N LEU A 132 1.87 -11.14 -21.32
CA LEU A 132 1.25 -12.46 -21.21
C LEU A 132 0.41 -12.81 -22.45
N PHE A 133 -0.14 -11.80 -23.12
CA PHE A 133 -0.99 -11.98 -24.30
C PHE A 133 -0.22 -11.85 -25.62
N SER A 134 1.02 -11.37 -25.59
CA SER A 134 1.87 -11.19 -26.77
C SER A 134 2.70 -12.43 -27.14
N GLY A 135 2.82 -13.41 -26.24
CA GLY A 135 3.61 -14.64 -26.44
C GLY A 135 2.91 -15.80 -27.16
N GLY A 136 1.63 -15.68 -27.49
CA GLY A 136 0.83 -16.77 -28.05
C GLY A 136 0.56 -16.62 -29.55
N ARG A 137 1.57 -16.76 -30.41
CA ARG A 137 1.45 -17.08 -31.86
C ARG A 137 2.81 -17.18 -32.58
N SER A 138 3.66 -18.15 -32.19
CA SER A 138 4.80 -18.59 -33.02
C SER A 138 5.15 -20.04 -32.68
N GLY A 139 4.49 -20.97 -33.36
CA GLY A 139 4.69 -22.41 -33.17
C GLY A 139 3.87 -23.22 -34.16
N SER A 140 3.89 -22.84 -35.45
CA SER A 140 3.55 -23.76 -36.54
C SER A 140 4.67 -24.80 -36.65
N GLY A 141 4.75 -25.71 -35.69
CA GLY A 141 5.52 -26.93 -35.82
C GLY A 141 4.75 -27.87 -36.72
N GLU A 142 5.18 -27.97 -37.98
CA GLU A 142 4.74 -29.03 -38.89
C GLU A 142 4.84 -30.38 -38.19
N MET A 143 3.71 -31.06 -38.05
CA MET A 143 3.66 -32.46 -37.65
C MET A 143 4.14 -33.29 -38.84
N SER A 144 5.43 -33.63 -38.86
CA SER A 144 5.99 -34.59 -39.82
C SER A 144 5.35 -35.97 -39.59
N PRO A 145 4.85 -36.66 -40.63
CA PRO A 145 4.18 -37.94 -40.46
C PRO A 145 5.21 -39.01 -40.05
N ALA A 146 4.88 -39.76 -38.99
CA ALA A 146 5.67 -40.86 -38.48
C ALA A 146 5.92 -41.90 -39.57
N ALA A 147 7.20 -42.24 -39.78
CA ALA A 147 7.59 -43.36 -40.62
C ALA A 147 7.04 -44.66 -40.02
N ALA A 148 6.31 -45.42 -40.84
CA ALA A 148 5.88 -46.77 -40.53
C ALA A 148 7.11 -47.64 -40.28
N ASN A 149 7.20 -48.24 -39.09
CA ASN A 149 8.13 -49.34 -38.85
C ASN A 149 7.34 -50.65 -38.78
N THR A 150 7.49 -51.44 -39.83
CA THR A 150 7.04 -52.81 -39.97
C THR A 150 7.95 -53.76 -39.19
N GLY A 151 7.35 -54.57 -38.31
CA GLY A 151 7.86 -55.89 -37.92
C GLY A 151 8.97 -55.92 -36.87
N GLU A 152 8.73 -56.60 -35.74
CA GLU A 152 9.22 -57.97 -35.58
C GLU A 152 8.52 -58.69 -34.42
N SER A 153 8.27 -59.97 -34.68
CA SER A 153 7.60 -60.94 -33.82
C SER A 153 8.60 -61.54 -32.85
N LEU A 154 8.24 -61.68 -31.57
CA LEU A 154 8.83 -62.69 -30.70
C LEU A 154 7.70 -63.39 -29.94
N GLY A 155 7.46 -64.64 -30.33
CA GLY A 155 6.70 -65.61 -29.55
C GLY A 155 7.62 -66.49 -28.70
N ALA A 156 6.95 -67.29 -27.87
CA ALA A 156 7.40 -68.21 -26.81
C ALA A 156 7.71 -67.56 -25.46
#